data_AF-A0A1S8JK15-F1
#
_entry.id   AF-A0A1S8JK15-F1
#
_cell.length_a   1.000
_cell.length_b   1.000
_cell.length_c   1.000
_cell.angle_alpha   90.00
_cell.angle_beta   90.00
_cell.angle_gamma   90.00
#
_symmetry.space_group_name_H-M   'P 1'
#
loop_
_entity.id
_entity.type
_entity.pdbx_description
1 polymer ?
#
loop_
_entity_poly.entity_id
_entity_poly.type
_entity_poly.pdbx_seq_one_letter_code
_entity_poly.pdbx_strand_id
1 'polypeptide(L)' 'MEFSIDNNINDGAVIKVIGVGGGGGNAVNRMIEENVKGVEFITANTDVQALKNSKAETVIQL' A
#
# COMPACT_ATOMS: atom_id res chain seq x y z
N MET A 1 14.91 31.72 -26.96
CA MET A 1 14.09 30.50 -27.00
C MET A 1 14.50 29.71 -25.78
N GLU A 2 13.73 29.84 -24.71
CA GLU A 2 14.02 29.20 -23.43
C GLU A 2 13.58 27.74 -23.56
N PHE A 3 14.51 26.80 -23.43
CA PHE A 3 14.17 25.38 -23.40
C PHE A 3 13.70 25.03 -21.99
N SER A 4 12.39 24.81 -21.83
CA SER A 4 11.82 24.23 -20.61
C SER A 4 12.01 22.72 -20.64
N ILE A 5 12.79 22.19 -19.69
CA ILE A 5 12.83 20.75 -19.44
C ILE A 5 11.59 20.42 -18.61
N ASP A 6 10.60 19.82 -19.25
CA ASP A 6 9.46 19.22 -18.54
C ASP A 6 9.98 17.99 -17.77
N ASN A 7 10.30 18.18 -16.49
CA ASN A 7 10.75 17.12 -15.57
C ASN A 7 9.60 16.17 -15.15
N ASN A 8 8.59 15.97 -15.99
CA ASN A 8 7.50 15.01 -15.74
C ASN A 8 7.95 13.57 -16.01
N ILE A 9 9.09 13.17 -15.44
CA ILE A 9 9.51 11.77 -15.38
C ILE A 9 8.72 11.11 -14.26
N ASN A 10 7.47 10.74 -14.56
CA ASN A 10 6.65 9.85 -13.74
C ASN A 10 6.72 8.41 -14.31
N ASP A 11 7.90 7.96 -14.76
CA ASP A 11 8.15 6.56 -15.21
C ASP A 11 8.46 5.62 -14.02
N GLY A 12 7.97 5.95 -12.82
CA GLY A 12 8.09 5.07 -11.66
C GLY A 12 7.12 3.88 -11.79
N ALA A 13 7.59 2.68 -11.47
CA ALA A 13 6.70 1.52 -11.37
C ALA A 13 5.66 1.74 -10.26
N VAL A 14 4.39 1.52 -10.56
CA VAL A 14 3.32 1.54 -9.56
C VAL A 14 3.37 0.23 -8.78
N ILE A 15 3.82 0.29 -7.52
CA ILE A 15 3.96 -0.88 -6.65
C ILE A 15 2.79 -0.93 -5.69
N LYS A 16 2.09 -2.07 -5.66
CA LYS A 16 1.01 -2.36 -4.71
C LYS A 16 1.39 -3.59 -3.88
N VAL A 17 1.21 -3.51 -2.57
CA VAL A 17 1.47 -4.61 -1.63
C VAL A 17 0.16 -5.04 -1.01
N ILE A 18 -0.23 -6.30 -1.25
CA ILE A 18 -1.51 -6.86 -0.77
C ILE A 18 -1.21 -7.92 0.30
N GLY A 19 -1.65 -7.67 1.52
CA GLY A 19 -1.61 -8.63 2.62
C GLY A 19 -2.92 -9.39 2.74
N VAL A 20 -2.90 -10.72 2.56
CA VAL A 20 -4.10 -11.57 2.66
C VAL A 20 -4.11 -12.33 4.00
N GLY A 21 -5.29 -12.38 4.65
CA GLY A 21 -5.49 -13.05 5.93
C GLY A 21 -4.84 -12.33 7.11
N GLY A 22 -4.87 -12.96 8.30
CA GLY A 22 -4.33 -12.36 9.52
C GLY A 22 -2.81 -12.11 9.47
N GLY A 23 -2.04 -13.10 8.99
CA GLY A 23 -0.59 -12.97 8.86
C GLY A 23 -0.17 -11.91 7.85
N GLY A 24 -0.83 -11.88 6.68
CA GLY A 24 -0.58 -10.86 5.65
C GLY A 24 -0.94 -9.45 6.12
N GLY A 25 -2.07 -9.29 6.80
CA GLY A 25 -2.47 -8.01 7.39
C GLY A 25 -1.48 -7.50 8.43
N ASN A 26 -0.97 -8.38 9.30
CA ASN A 26 0.07 -8.02 10.28
C ASN A 26 1.38 -7.58 9.60
N ALA A 27 1.80 -8.27 8.54
CA ALA A 27 3.00 -7.89 7.78
C ALA A 27 2.84 -6.51 7.12
N VAL A 28 1.69 -6.24 6.49
CA VAL A 28 1.39 -4.94 5.90
C VAL A 28 1.38 -3.84 6.95
N ASN A 29 0.72 -4.06 8.10
CA ASN A 29 0.73 -3.11 9.21
C ASN A 29 2.16 -2.79 9.67
N ARG A 30 3.04 -3.80 9.74
CA ARG A 30 4.45 -3.59 10.09
C ARG A 30 5.19 -2.76 9.04
N MET A 31 4.98 -3.03 7.75
CA MET A 31 5.61 -2.23 6.68
C MET A 31 5.19 -0.75 6.75
N ILE A 32 3.93 -0.49 7.10
CA ILE A 32 3.41 0.87 7.29
C ILE A 32 4.06 1.54 8.51
N GLU A 33 4.15 0.82 9.64
CA GLU A 33 4.81 1.31 10.86
C GLU A 33 6.30 1.64 10.65
N GLU A 34 6.98 0.85 9.83
CA GLU A 34 8.38 1.06 9.44
C GLU A 34 8.55 2.14 8.36
N ASN A 35 7.47 2.83 7.97
CA ASN A 35 7.46 3.91 6.98
C ASN A 35 8.01 3.50 5.60
N VAL A 36 7.69 2.29 5.13
CA VAL A 36 8.00 1.87 3.76
C VAL A 36 7.28 2.80 2.77
N LYS A 37 8.04 3.39 1.83
CA LYS A 37 7.55 4.41 0.89
C LYS A 37 7.46 3.87 -0.54
N GLY A 38 6.71 4.58 -1.38
CA GLY A 38 6.61 4.29 -2.81
C GLY A 38 5.77 3.06 -3.13
N VAL A 39 4.95 2.60 -2.18
CA VAL A 39 4.04 1.47 -2.33
C VAL A 39 2.66 1.84 -1.80
N GLU A 40 1.63 1.34 -2.45
CA GLU A 40 0.26 1.40 -1.95
C GLU A 40 -0.05 0.12 -1.18
N PHE A 41 -0.58 0.27 0.03
CA PHE A 41 -0.88 -0.85 0.90
C PHE A 41 -2.34 -1.25 0.86
N ILE A 42 -2.56 -2.56 0.73
CA ILE A 42 -3.88 -3.16 0.65
C ILE A 42 -3.93 -4.35 1.63
N THR A 43 -5.03 -4.51 2.36
CA THR A 43 -5.31 -5.73 3.12
C THR A 43 -6.60 -6.40 2.66
N ALA A 44 -6.60 -7.73 2.63
CA ALA A 44 -7.77 -8.54 2.28
C ALA A 44 -7.96 -9.67 3.29
N ASN A 45 -9.15 -9.80 3.86
CA ASN A 45 -9.42 -10.83 4.87
C ASN A 45 -10.93 -11.12 4.97
N THR A 46 -11.30 -12.32 5.40
CA THR A 46 -12.70 -12.67 5.70
C THR A 46 -13.12 -12.20 7.10
N ASP A 47 -12.14 -12.02 8.00
CA ASP A 47 -12.38 -11.56 9.37
C ASP A 47 -12.47 -10.02 9.44
N VAL A 48 -13.69 -9.53 9.63
CA VAL A 48 -14.02 -8.11 9.80
C VAL A 48 -13.28 -7.46 10.97
N GLN A 49 -13.05 -8.19 12.06
CA GLN A 49 -12.39 -7.63 13.24
C GLN A 49 -10.92 -7.36 12.93
N ALA A 50 -10.27 -8.27 12.20
CA ALA A 50 -8.91 -8.07 11.74
C ALA A 50 -8.81 -6.90 10.75
N LEU A 51 -9.76 -6.76 9.82
CA LEU A 51 -9.80 -5.65 8.86
C LEU A 51 -9.96 -4.29 9.53
N LYS A 52 -10.79 -4.19 10.57
CA LYS A 52 -10.95 -2.94 11.36
C LYS A 52 -9.64 -2.45 11.99
N ASN A 53 -8.71 -3.37 12.26
CA ASN A 53 -7.40 -3.06 12.84
C ASN A 53 -6.31 -2.86 11.77
N SER A 54 -6.65 -2.91 10.48
CA SER A 54 -5.69 -2.67 9.41
C SER A 54 -5.30 -1.20 9.31
N LYS A 55 -4.02 -0.94 9.05
CA LYS A 55 -3.47 0.39 8.77
C LYS A 55 -3.37 0.70 7.27
N ALA A 56 -3.70 -0.28 6.42
CA ALA A 56 -3.63 -0.13 4.97
C ALA A 56 -4.67 0.89 4.46
N GLU A 57 -4.32 1.57 3.37
CA GLU A 57 -5.17 2.59 2.75
C GLU A 57 -6.41 1.96 2.12
N THR A 58 -6.24 0.76 1.53
CA THR A 58 -7.34 -0.01 0.95
C THR A 58 -7.56 -1.30 1.75
N VAL A 59 -8.81 -1.58 2.08
CA VAL A 59 -9.22 -2.74 2.86
C VAL A 59 -10.34 -3.47 2.11
N ILE A 60 -10.16 -4.76 1.86
CA ILE A 60 -11.09 -5.62 1.11
C ILE A 60 -11.60 -6.71 2.04
N GLN A 61 -12.92 -6.79 2.20
CA GLN A 61 -13.55 -7.93 2.86
C GLN A 61 -13.87 -9.01 1.83
N LEU A 62 -13.40 -10.23 2.10
CA LEU A 62 -13.66 -11.44 1.30
C LEU A 62 -14.84 -12.25 1.85
#